data_AF-A0A932CAD9-F1
#
_entry.id   AF-A0A932CAD9-F1
#
_cell.length_a   1.000
_cell.length_b   1.000
_cell.length_c   1.000
_cell.angle_alpha   90.00
_cell.angle_beta   90.00
_cell.angle_gamma   90.00
#
_symmetry.space_group_name_H-M   'P 1'
#
loop_
_entity.id
_entity.type
_entity.pdbx_description
1 polymer ?
#
loop_
_entity_poly.entity_id
_entity_poly.type
_entity_poly.pdbx_seq_one_letter_code
_entity_poly.pdbx_strand_id
1 'polypeptide(L)'
;MLEVTELLNVALGHAAPERVAARAPARYAARAPAPPVVVWNVCRHCNLRCPHCYAAATSTPSPDDLTTAEARRLIETLAEAGVRVLILSGGEPLLRQDLVELAAHARTVGLRPMLSTSGVLLDEPMAAALAAAGVSYAGVSLDG
;
A
#
# COMPACT_ATOMS: atom_id res chain seq x y z
N MET A 1 17.86 -2.52 -10.59
CA MET A 1 16.51 -3.13 -10.57
C MET A 1 16.47 -4.00 -9.33
N LEU A 2 15.87 -3.50 -8.24
CA LEU A 2 15.54 -4.35 -7.11
C LEU A 2 14.26 -5.08 -7.52
N GLU A 3 14.36 -6.39 -7.73
CA GLU A 3 13.18 -7.19 -8.03
C GLU A 3 12.32 -7.29 -6.78
N VAL A 4 11.00 -7.14 -6.94
CA VAL A 4 10.00 -7.29 -5.88
C VAL A 4 10.22 -8.59 -5.08
N THR A 5 10.75 -9.61 -5.74
CA THR A 5 11.19 -10.89 -5.19
C THR A 5 12.19 -10.76 -4.02
N GLU A 6 13.18 -9.87 -4.10
CA GLU A 6 14.18 -9.69 -3.03
C GLU A 6 13.59 -9.02 -1.79
N LEU A 7 12.69 -8.04 -1.97
CA LEU A 7 11.97 -7.39 -0.87
C LEU A 7 11.03 -8.36 -0.15
N LEU A 8 10.33 -9.20 -0.91
CA LEU A 8 9.46 -10.25 -0.36
C LEU A 8 10.28 -11.32 0.37
N ASN A 9 11.43 -11.74 -0.17
CA ASN A 9 12.28 -12.73 0.48
C ASN A 9 12.88 -12.23 1.80
N VAL A 10 13.28 -10.96 1.87
CA VAL A 10 13.75 -10.33 3.13
C VAL A 10 12.62 -10.23 4.16
N ALA A 11 11.42 -9.81 3.73
CA ALA A 11 10.26 -9.74 4.62
C ALA A 11 9.79 -11.11 5.13
N LEU A 12 10.08 -12.18 4.39
CA LEU A 12 9.69 -13.56 4.69
C LEU A 12 10.82 -14.42 5.29
N GLY A 13 12.02 -13.87 5.48
CA GLY A 13 13.17 -14.59 6.07
C GLY A 13 13.83 -15.64 5.17
N HIS A 14 13.61 -15.59 3.85
CA HIS A 14 14.22 -16.51 2.90
C HIS A 14 15.55 -15.97 2.35
N ALA A 15 16.54 -16.86 2.15
CA ALA A 15 17.81 -16.51 1.50
C ALA A 15 17.58 -16.09 0.04
N ALA A 16 18.20 -14.97 -0.38
CA ALA A 16 18.09 -14.49 -1.75
C ALA A 16 18.81 -15.44 -2.73
N PRO A 17 18.22 -15.74 -3.91
CA PRO A 17 18.85 -16.61 -4.91
C PRO A 17 20.09 -15.95 -5.54
N GLU A 18 21.08 -16.76 -5.93
CA GLU A 18 22.31 -16.31 -6.59
C GLU A 18 22.01 -15.69 -7.97
N ARG A 19 22.53 -14.48 -8.21
CA ARG A 19 22.30 -13.70 -9.44
C ARG A 19 23.25 -14.14 -10.56
N VAL A 20 22.71 -14.47 -11.74
CA VAL A 20 23.48 -14.53 -13.00
C VAL A 20 23.53 -13.13 -13.61
N ALA A 21 24.72 -12.52 -13.67
CA ALA A 21 24.88 -11.13 -14.10
C ALA A 21 24.91 -10.99 -15.63
N ALA A 22 23.88 -10.37 -16.22
CA ALA A 22 23.96 -9.84 -17.59
C ALA A 22 24.47 -8.38 -17.56
N ARG A 23 25.48 -8.06 -18.37
CA ARG A 23 26.19 -6.77 -18.35
C ARG A 23 25.54 -5.78 -19.34
N ALA A 24 24.86 -4.75 -18.84
CA ALA A 24 24.24 -3.69 -19.64
C ALA A 24 25.25 -2.55 -19.99
N PRO A 25 25.12 -1.85 -21.14
CA PRO A 25 26.07 -0.84 -21.60
C PRO A 25 26.06 0.47 -20.77
N ALA A 26 27.22 1.12 -20.68
CA ALA A 26 27.56 2.22 -19.75
C ALA A 26 26.67 3.49 -19.77
N ARG A 27 25.87 3.69 -20.83
CA ARG A 27 24.86 4.77 -20.92
C ARG A 27 23.61 4.52 -20.05
N TYR A 28 23.45 3.29 -19.58
CA TYR A 28 22.58 2.91 -18.47
C TYR A 28 23.40 2.71 -17.19
N ALA A 29 24.33 3.64 -16.89
CA ALA A 29 24.95 3.67 -15.58
C ALA A 29 23.82 3.58 -14.54
N ALA A 30 23.87 2.55 -13.70
CA ALA A 30 22.75 2.18 -12.85
C ALA A 30 22.43 3.34 -11.91
N ARG A 31 21.44 4.15 -12.27
CA ARG A 31 20.80 5.07 -11.35
C ARG A 31 20.34 4.20 -10.17
N ALA A 32 20.62 4.63 -8.95
CA ALA A 32 20.16 3.92 -7.77
C ALA A 32 18.67 3.56 -8.00
N PRO A 33 18.27 2.29 -7.80
CA PRO A 33 16.91 1.89 -8.07
C PRO A 33 15.95 2.82 -7.33
N ALA A 34 14.90 3.27 -8.02
CA ALA A 34 13.90 4.10 -7.38
C ALA A 34 13.34 3.36 -6.15
N PRO A 35 13.06 4.06 -5.05
CA PRO A 35 12.49 3.42 -3.87
C PRO A 35 11.18 2.70 -4.23
N PRO A 36 10.92 1.52 -3.63
CA PRO A 36 9.72 0.76 -3.94
C PRO A 36 8.44 1.52 -3.56
N VAL A 37 7.38 1.21 -4.30
CA VAL A 37 6.00 1.61 -4.02
C VAL A 37 5.25 0.36 -3.60
N VAL A 38 4.51 0.44 -2.49
CA VAL A 38 3.70 -0.68 -1.99
C VAL A 38 2.23 -0.30 -2.08
N VAL A 39 1.43 -1.19 -2.67
CA VAL A 39 -0.04 -1.17 -2.58
C VAL A 39 -0.44 -2.19 -1.54
N TRP A 40 -1.12 -1.76 -0.48
CA TRP A 40 -1.55 -2.63 0.59
C TRP A 40 -3.07 -2.64 0.70
N ASN A 41 -3.66 -3.83 0.59
CA ASN A 41 -5.07 -4.06 0.88
C ASN A 41 -5.29 -4.01 2.40
N VAL A 42 -5.68 -2.85 2.94
CA VAL A 42 -5.78 -2.62 4.39
C VAL A 42 -6.93 -3.40 5.03
N CYS A 43 -7.92 -3.80 4.25
CA CYS A 43 -9.00 -4.67 4.67
C CYS A 43 -9.52 -5.46 3.46
N ARG A 44 -10.16 -6.60 3.71
CA ARG A 44 -10.76 -7.42 2.65
C ARG A 44 -12.19 -7.02 2.28
N HIS A 45 -12.89 -6.36 3.18
CA HIS A 45 -14.31 -6.08 3.00
C HIS A 45 -14.57 -4.83 2.14
N CYS A 46 -15.63 -4.86 1.34
CA CYS A 46 -16.02 -3.83 0.40
C CYS A 46 -17.54 -3.60 0.42
N ASN A 47 -17.96 -2.37 0.11
CA ASN A 47 -19.35 -1.97 -0.10
C ASN A 47 -19.86 -2.33 -1.52
N LEU A 48 -18.96 -2.73 -2.44
CA LEU A 48 -19.25 -3.09 -3.82
C LEU A 48 -18.89 -4.57 -4.11
N ARG A 49 -19.36 -5.09 -5.26
CA ARG A 49 -19.12 -6.46 -5.72
C ARG A 49 -18.79 -6.49 -7.22
N CYS A 50 -17.73 -5.79 -7.61
CA CYS A 50 -17.35 -5.65 -9.02
C CYS A 50 -16.93 -7.00 -9.64
N PRO A 51 -17.34 -7.31 -10.89
CA PRO A 51 -17.04 -8.60 -11.53
C PRO A 51 -15.54 -8.80 -11.82
N HIS A 52 -14.77 -7.71 -11.92
CA HIS A 52 -13.34 -7.71 -12.19
C HIS A 52 -12.48 -7.49 -10.92
N CYS A 53 -13.03 -7.72 -9.73
CA CYS A 53 -12.32 -7.45 -8.47
C CYS A 53 -11.13 -8.42 -8.27
N TYR A 54 -9.90 -7.93 -8.45
CA TYR A 54 -8.68 -8.73 -8.20
C TYR A 54 -8.56 -9.17 -6.73
N ALA A 55 -9.09 -8.37 -5.80
CA ALA A 55 -8.94 -8.58 -4.36
C ALA A 55 -9.88 -9.66 -3.81
N ALA A 56 -10.80 -10.20 -4.63
CA ALA A 56 -11.85 -11.13 -4.20
C ALA A 56 -12.50 -10.64 -2.89
N ALA A 57 -12.92 -9.38 -2.89
CA ALA A 57 -13.39 -8.67 -1.72
C ALA A 57 -14.67 -9.32 -1.14
N THR A 58 -14.79 -9.28 0.17
CA THR A 58 -15.95 -9.82 0.92
C THR A 58 -16.90 -8.68 1.30
N SER A 59 -18.12 -9.00 1.72
CA SER A 59 -19.05 -7.99 2.26
C SER A 59 -18.89 -7.71 3.74
N THR A 60 -18.14 -8.55 4.45
CA THR A 60 -17.95 -8.47 5.90
C THR A 60 -16.48 -8.46 6.23
N PRO A 61 -16.07 -7.81 7.34
CA PRO A 61 -14.68 -7.83 7.82
C PRO A 61 -14.12 -9.24 7.89
N SER A 62 -12.83 -9.37 7.58
CA SER A 62 -12.13 -10.64 7.68
C SER A 62 -11.51 -10.76 9.08
N PRO A 63 -11.56 -11.94 9.73
CA PRO A 63 -10.79 -12.18 10.95
C PRO A 63 -9.27 -12.13 10.71
N ASP A 64 -8.84 -12.20 9.45
CA ASP A 64 -7.44 -12.13 9.04
C ASP A 64 -6.99 -10.68 8.74
N ASP A 65 -7.90 -9.70 8.82
CA ASP A 65 -7.55 -8.28 8.67
C ASP A 65 -6.65 -7.86 9.85
N LEU A 66 -5.54 -7.16 9.55
CA LEU A 66 -4.60 -6.71 10.59
C LEU A 66 -5.28 -5.77 11.58
N THR A 67 -5.06 -6.00 12.87
CA THR A 67 -5.40 -5.04 13.94
C THR A 67 -4.65 -3.72 13.74
N THR A 68 -5.10 -2.63 14.38
CA THR A 68 -4.42 -1.33 14.31
C THR A 68 -2.95 -1.41 14.74
N ALA A 69 -2.65 -2.19 15.77
CA ALA A 69 -1.28 -2.36 16.25
C ALA A 69 -0.40 -3.12 15.24
N GLU A 70 -0.93 -4.15 14.59
CA GLU A 70 -0.24 -4.90 13.53
C GLU A 70 -0.04 -4.05 12.28
N ALA A 71 -1.05 -3.28 11.90
CA ALA A 71 -1.01 -2.33 10.80
C ALA A 71 0.09 -1.27 10.98
N ARG A 72 0.21 -0.70 12.18
CA ARG A 72 1.27 0.25 12.52
C ARG A 72 2.66 -0.36 12.42
N ARG A 73 2.83 -1.60 12.92
CA ARG A 73 4.09 -2.34 12.78
C ARG A 73 4.44 -2.62 11.33
N LEU A 74 3.47 -3.02 10.51
CA LEU A 74 3.69 -3.21 9.07
C LEU A 74 4.19 -1.90 8.41
N ILE A 75 3.54 -0.78 8.71
CA ILE A 75 3.94 0.54 8.20
C ILE A 75 5.40 0.88 8.56
N GLU A 76 5.81 0.62 9.80
CA GLU A 76 7.20 0.80 10.26
C GLU A 76 8.16 -0.11 9.50
N THR A 77 7.85 -1.40 9.39
CA THR A 77 8.66 -2.37 8.63
C THR A 77 8.83 -1.94 7.16
N LEU A 78 7.78 -1.43 6.52
CA LEU A 78 7.85 -0.93 5.15
C LEU A 78 8.77 0.29 5.03
N ALA A 79 8.70 1.21 5.99
CA ALA A 79 9.58 2.37 6.03
C ALA A 79 11.06 1.97 6.22
N GLU A 80 11.34 1.03 7.12
CA GLU A 80 12.68 0.46 7.34
C GLU A 80 13.21 -0.27 6.10
N ALA A 81 12.33 -0.93 5.35
CA ALA A 81 12.66 -1.57 4.07
C ALA A 81 12.91 -0.57 2.91
N GLY A 82 12.84 0.73 3.17
CA GLY A 82 13.14 1.78 2.20
C GLY A 82 11.98 2.13 1.26
N VAL A 83 10.75 1.68 1.55
CA VAL A 83 9.54 2.12 0.85
C VAL A 83 9.38 3.63 1.02
N ARG A 84 8.88 4.31 -0.02
CA ARG A 84 8.59 5.75 0.03
C ARG A 84 7.14 6.10 -0.23
N VAL A 85 6.40 5.24 -0.92
CA VAL A 85 4.99 5.45 -1.22
C VAL A 85 4.21 4.23 -0.76
N LEU A 86 3.19 4.49 0.05
CA LEU A 86 2.24 3.48 0.51
C LEU A 86 0.85 3.85 -0.02
N ILE A 87 0.32 3.03 -0.92
CA ILE A 87 -1.04 3.16 -1.44
C ILE A 87 -1.94 2.29 -0.57
N LEU A 88 -2.77 2.92 0.24
CA LEU A 88 -3.82 2.30 1.04
C LEU A 88 -4.95 1.92 0.08
N SER A 89 -5.15 0.62 -0.09
CA SER A 89 -6.16 -0.01 -0.95
C SER A 89 -6.92 -1.04 -0.12
N GLY A 90 -7.59 -2.00 -0.74
CA GLY A 90 -8.35 -3.07 -0.06
C GLY A 90 -9.69 -3.23 -0.73
N GLY A 91 -10.57 -4.04 -0.13
CA GLY A 91 -11.95 -4.12 -0.61
C GLY A 91 -12.51 -2.72 -0.81
N GLU A 92 -12.70 -1.99 0.29
CA GLU A 92 -12.79 -0.53 0.27
C GLU A 92 -12.07 0.02 1.51
N PRO A 93 -10.93 0.72 1.37
CA PRO A 93 -10.19 1.22 2.53
C PRO A 93 -11.01 2.17 3.40
N LEU A 94 -11.95 2.94 2.84
CA LEU A 94 -12.80 3.87 3.59
C LEU A 94 -13.75 3.18 4.59
N LEU A 95 -13.90 1.85 4.54
CA LEU A 95 -14.65 1.09 5.54
C LEU A 95 -13.83 0.78 6.81
N ARG A 96 -12.51 0.94 6.75
CA ARG A 96 -11.61 0.67 7.87
C ARG A 96 -11.61 1.86 8.84
N GLN A 97 -12.02 1.62 10.10
CA GLN A 97 -12.25 2.67 11.10
C GLN A 97 -11.00 3.48 11.48
N ASP A 98 -9.82 2.85 11.46
CA ASP A 98 -8.52 3.45 11.80
C ASP A 98 -7.76 3.94 10.57
N LEU A 99 -8.38 4.05 9.38
CA LEU A 99 -7.69 4.42 8.14
C LEU A 99 -6.93 5.75 8.24
N VAL A 100 -7.59 6.79 8.77
CA VAL A 100 -7.01 8.14 8.90
C VAL A 100 -5.82 8.12 9.87
N GLU A 101 -5.94 7.35 10.95
CA GLU A 101 -4.85 7.16 11.92
C GLU A 101 -3.64 6.48 11.27
N LEU A 102 -3.87 5.43 10.48
CA LEU A 102 -2.82 4.70 9.78
C LEU A 102 -2.14 5.55 8.71
N ALA A 103 -2.91 6.36 7.96
CA ALA A 103 -2.35 7.31 7.01
C ALA A 103 -1.45 8.35 7.71
N ALA A 104 -1.90 8.89 8.83
CA ALA A 104 -1.11 9.82 9.64
C ALA A 104 0.17 9.17 10.16
N HIS A 105 0.10 7.92 10.65
CA HIS A 105 1.27 7.17 11.10
C HIS A 105 2.26 6.89 9.96
N ALA A 106 1.77 6.50 8.78
CA ALA A 106 2.62 6.31 7.61
C ALA A 106 3.43 7.57 7.30
N ARG A 107 2.80 8.75 7.39
CA ARG A 107 3.47 10.04 7.22
C ARG A 107 4.53 10.28 8.30
N THR A 108 4.27 9.99 9.58
CA THR A 108 5.24 10.24 10.66
C THR A 108 6.49 9.39 10.54
N VAL A 109 6.40 8.18 9.97
CA VAL A 109 7.55 7.31 9.71
C VAL A 109 8.22 7.54 8.35
N GLY A 110 7.84 8.60 7.63
CA GLY A 110 8.51 9.02 6.39
C GLY A 110 8.02 8.35 5.11
N LEU A 111 6.88 7.65 5.16
CA LEU A 111 6.16 7.22 3.95
C LEU A 111 5.27 8.35 3.44
N ARG A 112 5.01 8.33 2.13
CA ARG A 112 3.98 9.15 1.50
C ARG A 112 2.71 8.32 1.32
N PRO A 113 1.69 8.49 2.17
CA PRO A 113 0.42 7.76 2.01
C PRO A 113 -0.36 8.31 0.81
N MET A 114 -1.01 7.39 0.11
CA MET A 114 -1.93 7.62 -1.00
C MET A 114 -3.13 6.69 -0.84
N LEU A 115 -4.25 7.00 -1.49
CA LEU A 115 -5.47 6.22 -1.40
C LEU A 115 -5.84 5.63 -2.76
N SER A 116 -6.38 4.41 -2.78
CA SER A 116 -7.09 3.82 -3.90
C SER A 116 -8.48 3.41 -3.42
N THR A 117 -9.55 4.00 -3.96
CA THR A 117 -10.91 3.88 -3.43
C THR A 117 -11.95 3.82 -4.55
N SER A 118 -13.13 3.26 -4.26
CA SER A 118 -14.31 3.42 -5.12
C SER A 118 -14.84 4.85 -5.14
N GLY A 119 -14.48 5.67 -4.15
CA GLY A 119 -14.97 7.05 -3.99
C GLY A 119 -16.40 7.16 -3.47
N VAL A 120 -17.16 6.06 -3.37
CA VAL A 120 -18.57 6.06 -2.94
C VAL A 120 -18.74 6.58 -1.52
N LEU A 121 -17.78 6.31 -0.64
CA LEU A 121 -17.78 6.71 0.76
C LEU A 121 -16.94 7.97 1.03
N LEU A 122 -16.41 8.60 -0.01
CA LEU A 122 -15.53 9.76 0.13
C LEU A 122 -16.35 11.05 0.14
N ASP A 123 -16.80 11.45 1.33
CA ASP A 123 -17.43 12.75 1.55
C ASP A 123 -16.40 13.85 1.89
N GLU A 124 -16.86 15.10 1.98
CA GLU A 124 -16.00 16.25 2.27
C GLU A 124 -15.29 16.15 3.64
N PRO A 125 -15.96 15.76 4.74
CA PRO A 125 -15.29 15.50 6.02
C PRO A 125 -14.18 14.45 5.93
N MET A 126 -14.45 13.30 5.29
CA MET A 126 -13.47 12.23 5.13
C MET A 126 -12.29 12.70 4.26
N ALA A 127 -12.56 13.39 3.15
CA ALA A 127 -11.52 13.95 2.30
C ALA A 127 -10.61 14.95 3.06
N ALA A 128 -11.20 15.82 3.87
CA ALA A 128 -10.45 16.76 4.71
C ALA A 128 -9.60 16.04 5.77
N ALA A 129 -10.14 15.01 6.41
CA ALA A 129 -9.42 14.20 7.39
C ALA A 129 -8.22 13.46 6.76
N LEU A 130 -8.40 12.88 5.58
CA LEU A 130 -7.34 12.20 4.83
C LEU A 130 -6.25 13.19 4.39
N ALA A 131 -6.64 14.36 3.89
CA ALA A 131 -5.68 15.41 3.52
C ALA A 131 -4.87 15.88 4.74
N ALA A 132 -5.51 16.09 5.89
CA ALA A 132 -4.84 16.45 7.14
C ALA A 132 -3.90 15.35 7.65
N ALA A 133 -4.26 14.07 7.45
CA ALA A 133 -3.40 12.92 7.73
C ALA A 133 -2.21 12.80 6.76
N GLY A 134 -2.18 13.58 5.69
CA GLY A 134 -1.07 13.63 4.73
C GLY A 134 -1.26 12.74 3.50
N VAL A 135 -2.48 12.25 3.24
CA VAL A 135 -2.81 11.59 1.99
C VAL A 135 -2.69 12.61 0.86
N SER A 136 -1.72 12.38 -0.01
CA SER A 136 -1.32 13.35 -1.05
C SER A 136 -1.96 13.11 -2.42
N TYR A 137 -2.61 11.97 -2.59
CA TYR A 137 -3.24 11.53 -3.83
C TYR A 137 -4.32 10.49 -3.52
N ALA A 138 -5.43 10.54 -4.25
CA ALA A 138 -6.46 9.51 -4.26
C ALA A 138 -6.75 9.07 -5.70
N GLY A 139 -6.57 7.79 -5.99
CA GLY A 139 -7.07 7.15 -7.20
C GLY A 139 -8.51 6.70 -6.96
N VAL A 140 -9.41 7.11 -7.84
CA VAL A 140 -10.83 6.73 -7.80
C VAL A 140 -11.12 5.79 -8.96
N SER A 141 -11.63 4.60 -8.66
CA SER A 141 -12.00 3.62 -9.69
C SER A 141 -13.25 4.06 -10.44
N LEU A 142 -13.15 4.11 -11.78
CA LEU A 142 -14.25 4.45 -12.68
C LEU A 142 -14.31 3.38 -13.78
N ASP A 143 -15.05 2.31 -13.48
CA ASP A 143 -15.21 1.16 -14.37
C ASP A 143 -16.64 1.20 -14.94
N GLY A 144 -16.76 1.57 -16.22
CA GLY A 144 -18.03 1.78 -16.94
C GLY A 144 -18.35 0.71 -17.97
#